data_AF-A0A194XPF1-F1
#
_entry.id   AF-A0A194XPF1-F1
#
_cell.length_a   1.000
_cell.length_b   1.000
_cell.length_c   1.000
_cell.angle_alpha   90.00
_cell.angle_beta   90.00
_cell.angle_gamma   90.00
#
_symmetry.space_group_name_H-M   'P 1'
#
loop_
_entity.id
_entity.type
_entity.pdbx_description
1 polymer ?
#
loop_
_entity_poly.entity_id
_entity_poly.type
_entity_poly.pdbx_seq_one_letter_code
_entity_poly.pdbx_strand_id
1 'polypeptide(L)'
;MPYLDTAQQWLTQSTLLLKARPSTTRISTKYTISPPTSKSSSKTKPQPDQTTPTPNTPSNPPPAILTLKTYDPASGVTLKYSTNKAAEVSRLIQILGRLARPMAGLPEMKE
;
A
#
# COMPACT_ATOMS: atom_id res chain seq x y z
N MET A 1 -1.87 -6.12 17.06
CA MET A 1 -2.75 -5.65 15.96
C MET A 1 -2.65 -6.67 14.85
N PRO A 2 -3.68 -7.50 14.61
CA PRO A 2 -3.63 -8.50 13.55
C PRO A 2 -3.64 -7.82 12.18
N TYR A 3 -2.83 -8.33 11.27
CA TYR A 3 -2.96 -8.04 9.84
C TYR A 3 -4.06 -8.93 9.30
N LEU A 4 -4.93 -8.36 8.47
CA LEU A 4 -5.95 -9.12 7.75
C LEU A 4 -5.32 -9.70 6.49
N ASP A 5 -5.69 -10.94 6.17
CA ASP A 5 -5.11 -11.66 5.03
C ASP A 5 -5.67 -11.18 3.69
N THR A 6 -6.90 -10.66 3.69
CA THR A 6 -7.60 -10.28 2.46
C THR A 6 -8.03 -8.82 2.47
N ALA A 7 -7.92 -8.19 1.29
CA ALA A 7 -8.42 -6.83 1.05
C ALA A 7 -9.93 -6.72 1.31
N GLN A 8 -10.68 -7.78 0.98
CA GLN A 8 -12.14 -7.79 1.14
C GLN A 8 -12.55 -7.76 2.61
N GLN A 9 -11.88 -8.53 3.47
CA GLN A 9 -12.14 -8.52 4.90
C GLN A 9 -11.85 -7.14 5.50
N TRP A 10 -10.73 -6.51 5.08
CA TRP A 10 -10.41 -5.14 5.49
C TRP A 10 -11.49 -4.16 5.05
N LEU A 11 -11.98 -4.26 3.81
CA LEU A 11 -13.04 -3.41 3.29
C LEU A 11 -14.33 -3.58 4.10
N THR A 12 -14.84 -4.80 4.24
CA THR A 12 -16.09 -5.08 4.94
C THR A 12 -16.06 -4.57 6.37
N GLN A 13 -14.97 -4.87 7.11
CA GLN A 13 -14.82 -4.43 8.49
C GLN A 13 -14.63 -2.91 8.61
N SER A 14 -13.87 -2.29 7.70
CA SER A 14 -13.68 -0.84 7.69
C SER A 14 -14.97 -0.10 7.38
N THR A 15 -15.78 -0.60 6.44
CA THR A 15 -17.10 -0.05 6.13
C THR A 15 -18.05 -0.16 7.33
N LEU A 16 -18.06 -1.30 8.02
CA LEU A 16 -18.91 -1.49 9.20
C LEU A 16 -18.52 -0.52 10.32
N LEU A 17 -17.21 -0.36 10.57
CA LEU A 17 -16.70 0.57 11.56
C LEU A 17 -17.04 2.02 11.20
N LEU A 18 -16.92 2.38 9.93
CA LEU A 18 -17.31 3.67 9.38
C LEU A 18 -18.80 3.98 9.55
N LYS A 19 -19.66 3.00 9.27
CA LYS A 19 -21.12 3.15 9.43
C LYS A 19 -21.50 3.28 10.90
N ALA A 20 -20.83 2.55 11.79
CA ALA A 20 -21.08 2.64 13.23
C ALA A 20 -20.61 3.98 13.82
N ARG A 21 -19.47 4.50 13.35
CA ARG A 21 -18.81 5.67 13.93
C ARG A 21 -18.15 6.55 12.86
N PRO A 22 -18.93 7.36 12.15
CA PRO A 22 -18.42 8.16 11.03
C PRO A 22 -17.49 9.30 11.47
N SER A 23 -17.66 9.84 12.68
CA SER A 23 -16.87 11.00 13.15
C SER A 23 -15.52 10.62 13.78
N THR A 24 -15.42 9.46 14.43
CA THR A 24 -14.20 9.06 15.16
C THR A 24 -13.30 8.14 14.36
N THR A 25 -13.86 7.33 13.46
CA THR A 25 -13.10 6.38 12.64
C THR A 25 -12.18 7.11 11.66
N ARG A 26 -10.92 6.70 11.61
CA ARG A 26 -9.92 7.28 10.70
C ARG A 26 -9.22 6.18 9.89
N ILE A 27 -9.08 6.45 8.59
CA ILE A 27 -8.33 5.61 7.67
C ILE A 27 -7.00 6.30 7.36
N SER A 28 -5.91 5.54 7.38
CA SER A 28 -4.57 5.99 7.03
C SER A 28 -3.96 5.06 6.01
N THR A 29 -3.36 5.64 4.98
CA THR A 29 -2.67 4.93 3.91
C THR A 29 -1.18 5.27 3.98
N LYS A 30 -0.33 4.25 4.10
CA LYS A 30 1.13 4.40 4.04
C LYS A 30 1.64 3.68 2.80
N TYR A 31 2.31 4.41 1.93
CA TYR A 31 3.02 3.84 0.79
C TYR A 31 4.51 3.88 1.07
N THR A 32 5.18 2.73 0.92
CA THR A 32 6.61 2.59 1.19
C THR A 32 7.30 2.04 -0.04
N ILE A 33 8.27 2.79 -0.56
CA ILE A 33 9.15 2.36 -1.65
C ILE A 33 10.49 2.00 -1.01
N SER A 34 10.97 0.78 -1.23
CA SER A 34 12.30 0.39 -0.75
C SER A 34 13.36 1.14 -1.56
N PRO A 35 14.40 1.71 -0.93
CA PRO A 35 15.46 2.38 -1.67
C PRO A 35 16.14 1.36 -2.61
N PRO A 36 16.51 1.77 -3.84
CA PRO A 36 17.29 0.90 -4.70
C PRO A 36 18.62 0.61 -3.99
N THR A 37 18.97 -0.66 -3.82
CA THR A 37 20.26 -1.04 -3.26
C THR A 37 21.33 -0.51 -4.21
N SER A 38 21.97 0.62 -3.87
CA SER A 38 23.16 1.07 -4.57
C SER A 38 24.23 0.02 -4.32
N LYS A 39 24.52 -0.84 -5.30
CA LYS A 39 25.75 -1.62 -5.29
C LYS A 39 26.88 -0.59 -5.27
N SER A 40 27.43 -0.33 -4.09
CA SER A 40 28.66 0.43 -3.94
C SER A 40 29.75 -0.41 -4.60
N SER A 41 30.05 -0.13 -5.86
CA SER A 41 31.24 -0.64 -6.52
C SER A 41 32.43 0.03 -5.85
N SER A 42 33.05 -0.71 -4.92
CA SER A 42 34.36 -0.37 -4.37
C SER A 42 35.33 -0.11 -5.51
N LYS A 43 35.91 1.09 -5.52
CA LYS A 43 36.93 1.58 -6.45
C LYS A 43 38.13 0.61 -6.51
N THR A 44 38.45 0.14 -7.71
CA THR A 44 39.80 -0.29 -8.10
C THR A 44 40.11 0.31 -9.48
N LYS A 45 41.29 0.94 -9.62
CA LYS A 45 41.77 1.74 -10.77
C LYS A 45 42.30 0.85 -11.94
N PRO A 46 42.72 1.37 -13.12
CA PRO A 46 42.21 0.97 -14.46
C PRO A 46 43.25 0.37 -15.43
N GLN A 47 42.84 -0.50 -16.39
CA GLN A 47 43.43 -0.63 -17.75
C GLN A 47 42.66 -1.63 -18.67
N PRO A 48 42.94 -1.75 -20.00
CA PRO A 48 41.94 -1.62 -21.06
C PRO A 48 41.66 -2.92 -21.85
N ASP A 49 40.70 -2.84 -22.78
CA ASP A 49 40.39 -3.77 -23.87
C ASP A 49 39.83 -5.16 -23.51
N GLN A 50 38.52 -5.35 -23.72
CA GLN A 50 38.00 -6.17 -24.84
C GLN A 50 36.47 -6.35 -24.73
N THR A 51 35.84 -6.20 -25.88
CA THR A 51 34.45 -6.51 -26.26
C THR A 51 33.86 -7.77 -25.62
N THR A 52 32.77 -7.62 -24.85
CA THR A 52 31.68 -8.61 -24.77
C THR A 52 30.38 -7.92 -24.31
N PRO A 53 29.24 -8.03 -25.02
CA PRO A 53 27.96 -7.51 -24.52
C PRO A 53 27.39 -8.51 -23.50
N THR A 54 27.55 -8.22 -22.20
CA THR A 54 26.87 -8.99 -21.14
C THR A 54 25.37 -8.68 -21.10
N PRO A 55 24.51 -9.66 -20.75
CA PRO A 55 23.07 -9.60 -20.97
C PRO A 55 22.40 -8.60 -20.04
N ASN A 56 21.54 -7.74 -20.61
CA ASN A 56 20.58 -6.92 -19.86
C ASN A 56 19.66 -7.83 -19.04
N THR A 57 20.05 -8.11 -17.81
CA THR A 57 19.17 -8.77 -16.84
C THR A 57 18.19 -7.68 -16.35
N PRO A 58 16.86 -7.85 -16.49
CA PRO A 58 15.92 -6.86 -16.00
C PRO A 58 16.05 -6.80 -14.47
N SER A 59 16.67 -5.72 -13.98
CA SER A 59 16.71 -5.37 -12.57
C SER A 59 15.25 -5.16 -12.13
N ASN A 60 14.65 -6.15 -11.48
CA ASN A 60 13.30 -6.03 -10.95
C ASN A 60 13.26 -4.79 -10.02
N PRO A 61 12.37 -3.81 -10.27
CA PRO A 61 12.30 -2.61 -9.44
C PRO A 61 12.08 -2.99 -7.97
N PRO A 62 12.60 -2.17 -7.03
CA PRO A 62 12.44 -2.44 -5.62
C PRO A 62 10.96 -2.59 -5.25
N PRO A 63 10.58 -3.61 -4.46
CA PRO A 63 9.19 -3.84 -4.13
C PRO A 63 8.65 -2.67 -3.31
N ALA A 64 7.48 -2.18 -3.73
CA ALA A 64 6.71 -1.19 -3.01
C ALA A 64 5.60 -1.87 -2.20
N ILE A 65 5.31 -1.34 -1.01
CA ILE A 65 4.30 -1.88 -0.10
C ILE A 65 3.28 -0.78 0.20
N LEU A 66 2.01 -1.09 -0.06
CA LEU A 66 0.88 -0.29 0.38
C LEU A 66 0.35 -0.88 1.68
N THR A 67 0.25 -0.07 2.73
CA THR A 67 -0.36 -0.43 4.01
C THR A 67 -1.57 0.46 4.28
N LEU A 68 -2.71 -0.17 4.51
CA LEU A 68 -3.97 0.46 4.89
C LEU A 68 -4.23 0.19 6.37
N LYS A 69 -4.57 1.23 7.12
CA LYS A 69 -4.94 1.15 8.53
C LYS A 69 -6.28 1.85 8.73
N THR A 70 -7.23 1.17 9.34
CA THR A 70 -8.46 1.78 9.85
C THR A 70 -8.41 1.70 11.37
N TYR A 71 -8.57 2.82 12.06
CA TYR A 71 -8.60 2.85 13.51
C TYR A 71 -9.74 3.72 14.03
N ASP A 72 -10.32 3.31 15.15
CA ASP A 72 -11.28 4.12 15.88
C ASP A 72 -10.77 4.31 17.32
N PRO A 73 -10.46 5.55 17.74
CA PRO A 73 -9.96 5.82 19.08
C PRO A 73 -11.00 5.53 20.18
N ALA A 74 -12.29 5.59 19.87
CA ALA A 74 -13.35 5.39 20.86
C ALA A 74 -13.58 3.90 21.21
N SER A 75 -13.29 2.97 20.29
CA SER A 75 -13.39 1.52 20.54
C SER A 75 -12.03 0.85 20.77
N GLY A 76 -10.94 1.50 20.36
CA GLY A 76 -9.62 0.87 20.31
C GLY A 76 -9.44 -0.14 19.18
N VAL A 77 -10.45 -0.31 18.29
CA VAL A 77 -10.37 -1.24 17.16
C VAL A 77 -9.36 -0.72 16.14
N THR A 78 -8.45 -1.59 15.70
CA THR A 78 -7.49 -1.29 14.64
C THR A 78 -7.44 -2.44 13.63
N LEU A 79 -7.73 -2.12 12.37
CA LEU A 79 -7.69 -3.03 11.24
C LEU A 79 -6.51 -2.66 10.33
N LYS A 80 -5.68 -3.62 9.95
CA LYS A 80 -4.55 -3.41 9.05
C LYS A 80 -4.57 -4.38 7.88
N TYR A 81 -4.28 -3.87 6.69
CA TYR A 81 -4.04 -4.66 5.48
C TYR A 81 -2.79 -4.15 4.79
N SER A 82 -1.97 -5.05 4.25
CA SER A 82 -0.79 -4.68 3.47
C SER A 82 -0.67 -5.53 2.22
N THR A 83 -0.34 -4.91 1.09
CA THR A 83 -0.13 -5.60 -0.18
C THR A 83 1.08 -5.05 -0.91
N ASN A 84 1.76 -5.92 -1.64
CA ASN A 84 2.82 -5.58 -2.61
C ASN A 84 2.36 -5.83 -4.06
N LYS A 85 1.11 -6.26 -4.27
CA LYS A 85 0.59 -6.59 -5.60
C LYS A 85 0.10 -5.33 -6.30
N ALA A 86 0.79 -4.93 -7.35
CA ALA A 86 0.45 -3.73 -8.12
C ALA A 86 -1.00 -3.72 -8.63
N ALA A 87 -1.51 -4.87 -9.09
CA ALA A 87 -2.88 -5.01 -9.59
C ALA A 87 -3.96 -4.74 -8.51
N GLU A 88 -3.64 -4.95 -7.23
CA GLU A 88 -4.57 -4.66 -6.13
C GLU A 88 -4.56 -3.19 -5.73
N VAL A 89 -3.46 -2.46 -5.94
CA VAL A 89 -3.29 -1.08 -5.48
C VAL A 89 -4.32 -0.15 -6.11
N SER A 90 -4.51 -0.22 -7.44
CA SER A 90 -5.49 0.63 -8.14
C SER A 90 -6.90 0.40 -7.61
N ARG A 91 -7.29 -0.87 -7.42
CA ARG A 91 -8.58 -1.27 -6.85
C ARG A 91 -8.75 -0.73 -5.43
N LEU A 92 -7.73 -0.82 -4.58
CA LEU A 92 -7.78 -0.32 -3.20
C LEU A 92 -7.94 1.19 -3.12
N ILE A 93 -7.28 1.95 -4.01
CA ILE A 93 -7.43 3.41 -4.07
C ILE A 93 -8.84 3.81 -4.53
N GLN A 94 -9.41 3.12 -5.52
CA GLN A 94 -10.81 3.36 -5.93
C GLN A 94 -11.79 3.08 -4.80
N ILE A 95 -11.59 1.96 -4.07
CA ILE A 95 -12.39 1.61 -2.90
C ILE A 95 -12.28 2.70 -1.81
N LEU A 96 -11.08 3.21 -1.55
CA LEU A 96 -10.88 4.30 -0.58
C LEU A 96 -11.65 5.55 -0.96
N GLY A 97 -11.69 5.91 -2.25
CA GLY A 97 -12.50 7.03 -2.76
C GLY A 97 -13.99 6.83 -2.49
N ARG A 98 -14.50 5.60 -2.60
CA ARG A 98 -15.90 5.26 -2.26
C ARG A 98 -16.18 5.42 -0.76
N LEU A 99 -15.25 4.96 0.09
CA LEU A 99 -15.36 5.08 1.57
C LEU A 99 -15.27 6.54 2.05
N ALA A 100 -14.56 7.40 1.31
CA ALA A 100 -14.43 8.81 1.65
C ALA A 100 -15.74 9.60 1.47
N ARG A 101 -16.66 9.16 0.60
CA ARG A 101 -17.95 9.84 0.37
C ARG A 101 -18.80 9.95 1.63
N PRO A 102 -19.17 8.84 2.31
CA PRO A 102 -19.94 8.92 3.55
C PRO A 102 -19.20 9.67 4.66
N MET A 103 -17.87 9.63 4.71
CA MET A 103 -17.09 10.47 5.62
C MET A 103 -17.22 11.97 5.32
N ALA A 104 -17.37 12.34 4.06
CA ALA A 104 -17.56 13.72 3.60
C ALA A 104 -19.04 14.17 3.64
N GLY A 105 -19.95 13.36 4.20
CA GLY A 105 -21.38 13.65 4.21
C GLY A 105 -22.06 13.53 2.84
N LEU A 106 -21.38 12.93 1.86
CA LEU A 106 -21.93 12.64 0.54
C LEU A 106 -22.66 11.29 0.56
N PRO A 107 -23.72 11.11 -0.26
CA PRO A 107 -24.43 9.84 -0.34
C PRO A 107 -23.48 8.69 -0.71
N GLU A 108 -23.76 7.48 -0.25
CA GLU A 108 -23.01 6.27 -0.64
C GLU A 108 -23.19 6.04 -2.15
N MET A 109 -22.12 5.76 -2.91
CA MET A 109 -22.30 5.28 -4.29
C MET A 109 -22.78 3.84 -4.21
N LYS A 110 -24.06 3.62 -4.52
CA LYS A 110 -24.61 2.29 -4.76
C LYS A 110 -23.97 1.75 -6.05
N GLU A 111 -23.47 0.51 -6.00
CA GLU A 111 -22.91 -0.18 -7.18
C GLU A 111 -23.92 -0.32 -8.30
#